data_AF-A0A7I9V890-F1
#
_entry.id   AF-A0A7I9V890-F1
#
_cell.length_a   1.000
_cell.length_b   1.000
_cell.length_c   1.000
_cell.angle_alpha   90.00
_cell.angle_beta   90.00
_cell.angle_gamma   90.00
#
_symmetry.space_group_name_H-M   'P 1'
#
loop_
_entity.id
_entity.type
_entity.pdbx_description
1 polymer ?
#
loop_
_entity_poly.entity_id
_entity_poly.type
_entity_poly.pdbx_seq_one_letter_code
_entity_poly.pdbx_strand_id
1 'polypeptide(L)'
;MPPTIDTLPQTSDIAPLPTVDGGFKTVLADPPWRFANRTGKVAPEHRRLDRYGTMDLDAIKALPVADVTAKDAHLYLWVPNALLLEGIDVLQAWGFRYVSNVIWAKRRKDGGPDGRGVGFYFRNVTEPILFGVKGSMRTLAPARSTVNMLETRKREHSRKPDEQYGLIESCSPGPYLEMFARYPRPGWSAWGNEADADIEPKGQSHKGYAGGAIESFPSLAPNERMSPWLADRLARILAEEYEAGASVQQLADQSGYSIQRVRGLLDKSGVELRRRGRPRKDAPTGA
;
A
#
# COMPACT_ATOMS: atom_id res chain seq x y z
N MET A 1 -9.86 21.09 44.26
CA MET A 1 -8.50 20.83 43.76
C MET A 1 -8.63 20.06 42.46
N PRO A 2 -8.27 20.63 41.31
CA PRO A 2 -8.28 19.92 40.04
C PRO A 2 -7.13 18.91 40.02
N PRO A 3 -7.35 17.66 39.59
CA PRO A 3 -6.29 16.68 39.46
C PRO A 3 -5.30 17.14 38.38
N THR A 4 -4.05 17.30 38.78
CA THR A 4 -2.90 17.63 37.93
C THR A 4 -2.71 16.51 36.91
N ILE A 5 -2.46 16.88 35.65
CA ILE A 5 -2.00 15.98 34.57
C ILE A 5 -0.51 15.69 34.85
N ASP A 6 -0.24 14.97 35.92
CA ASP A 6 1.06 14.41 36.23
C ASP A 6 0.81 12.98 36.70
N THR A 7 1.68 12.07 36.29
CA THR A 7 1.63 10.60 36.48
C THR A 7 0.79 9.82 35.47
N LEU A 8 1.11 9.97 34.17
CA LEU A 8 1.25 8.75 33.36
C LEU A 8 2.69 8.26 33.58
N PRO A 9 2.91 7.00 33.99
CA PRO A 9 4.25 6.48 34.17
C PRO A 9 5.01 6.61 32.85
N GLN A 10 6.11 7.37 32.87
CA GLN A 10 7.07 7.36 31.79
C GLN A 10 7.76 5.98 31.78
N THR A 11 7.97 5.49 30.55
CA THR A 11 8.49 4.17 30.16
C THR A 11 7.61 2.99 30.58
N SER A 12 6.69 2.59 29.69
CA SER A 12 6.35 1.17 29.57
C SER A 12 7.64 0.43 29.19
N ASP A 13 8.04 -0.60 29.94
CA ASP A 13 9.20 -1.43 29.61
C ASP A 13 9.11 -1.94 28.16
N ILE A 14 9.84 -1.28 27.26
CA ILE A 14 9.95 -1.67 25.87
C ILE A 14 10.81 -2.94 25.85
N ALA A 15 10.23 -4.07 25.44
CA ALA A 15 10.95 -5.32 25.34
C ALA A 15 12.23 -5.14 24.49
N PRO A 16 13.36 -5.76 24.87
CA PRO A 16 14.59 -5.64 24.08
C PRO A 16 14.35 -6.15 22.66
N LEU A 17 15.02 -5.53 21.68
CA LEU A 17 14.99 -6.01 20.31
C LEU A 17 15.63 -7.40 20.22
N PRO A 18 15.09 -8.33 19.41
CA PRO A 18 15.71 -9.63 19.21
C PRO A 18 17.09 -9.46 18.56
N THR A 19 17.94 -10.47 18.70
CA THR A 19 19.28 -10.51 18.09
C THR A 19 19.48 -11.80 17.31
N VAL A 20 20.36 -11.75 16.31
CA VAL A 20 20.82 -12.89 15.51
C VAL A 20 22.32 -12.77 15.28
N ASP A 21 23.00 -13.89 15.06
CA ASP A 21 24.42 -13.87 14.73
C ASP A 21 24.69 -13.03 13.46
N GLY A 22 25.68 -12.15 13.53
CA GLY A 22 25.99 -11.18 12.47
C GLY A 22 24.98 -10.04 12.26
N GLY A 23 23.88 -10.01 13.02
CA GLY A 23 22.84 -8.98 12.96
C GLY A 23 21.85 -9.10 11.78
N PHE A 24 20.71 -8.42 11.89
CA PHE A 24 19.70 -8.38 10.83
C PHE A 24 20.18 -7.63 9.60
N LYS A 25 20.03 -8.22 8.42
CA LYS A 25 20.36 -7.56 7.14
C LYS A 25 19.21 -6.75 6.58
N THR A 26 17.98 -7.02 7.01
CA THR A 26 16.80 -6.28 6.56
C THR A 26 15.84 -6.07 7.72
N VAL A 27 15.42 -4.81 7.91
CA VAL A 27 14.42 -4.41 8.89
C VAL A 27 13.21 -3.82 8.17
N LEU A 28 12.02 -4.23 8.60
CA LEU A 28 10.75 -3.58 8.29
C LEU A 28 10.19 -2.97 9.57
N ALA A 29 9.79 -1.71 9.56
CA ALA A 29 9.22 -1.05 10.74
C ALA A 29 7.98 -0.23 10.38
N ASP A 30 6.93 -0.33 11.21
CA ASP A 30 5.74 0.54 11.18
C ASP A 30 5.52 1.20 12.55
N PRO A 31 6.33 2.21 12.91
CA PRO A 31 6.25 2.83 14.23
C PRO A 31 4.86 3.44 14.51
N PRO A 32 4.42 3.47 15.77
CA PRO A 32 3.15 4.07 16.15
C PRO A 32 3.29 5.59 16.27
N TRP A 33 3.47 6.27 15.14
CA TRP A 33 3.77 7.70 15.05
C TRP A 33 2.75 8.59 15.80
N ARG A 34 3.25 9.45 16.71
CA ARG A 34 2.45 10.50 17.34
C ARG A 34 2.43 11.76 16.47
N PHE A 35 1.23 12.25 16.13
CA PHE A 35 1.05 13.51 15.41
C PHE A 35 1.00 14.69 16.38
N ALA A 36 1.65 15.81 16.03
CA ALA A 36 1.63 17.03 16.83
C ALA A 36 0.23 17.68 16.90
N ASN A 37 -0.52 17.66 15.79
CA ASN A 37 -1.87 18.23 15.71
C ASN A 37 -2.92 17.25 16.24
N ARG A 38 -3.28 17.39 17.52
CA ARG A 38 -4.29 16.56 18.23
C ARG A 38 -5.75 16.94 17.91
N THR A 39 -6.00 18.06 17.26
CA THR A 39 -7.34 18.55 16.92
C THR A 39 -7.68 18.23 15.46
N GLY A 40 -8.41 17.13 15.25
CA GLY A 40 -8.98 16.78 13.95
C GLY A 40 -9.15 15.27 13.73
N LYS A 41 -9.95 14.88 12.72
CA LYS A 41 -10.23 13.47 12.35
C LYS A 41 -9.00 12.67 11.86
N VAL A 42 -7.82 13.30 11.81
CA VAL A 42 -6.56 12.73 11.31
C VAL A 42 -5.71 12.16 12.46
N ALA A 43 -5.92 12.62 13.70
CA ALA A 43 -5.19 12.12 14.85
C ALA A 43 -5.67 10.70 15.23
N PRO A 44 -4.76 9.74 15.46
CA PRO A 44 -5.11 8.42 16.02
C PRO A 44 -5.89 8.53 17.35
N GLU A 45 -5.71 9.63 18.07
CA GLU A 45 -6.32 9.94 19.36
C GLU A 45 -7.79 10.45 19.26
N HIS A 46 -8.33 10.62 18.05
CA HIS A 46 -9.71 11.11 17.88
C HIS A 46 -10.73 10.01 18.26
N ARG A 47 -11.67 10.36 19.16
CA ARG A 47 -12.73 9.60 19.88
C ARG A 47 -13.53 8.45 19.19
N ARG A 48 -13.20 8.05 17.96
CA ARG A 48 -13.83 6.96 17.19
C ARG A 48 -12.86 5.88 16.70
N LEU A 49 -11.55 6.02 16.95
CA LEU A 49 -10.52 5.05 16.60
C LEU A 49 -10.03 4.41 17.90
N ASP A 50 -10.10 3.09 17.97
CA ASP A 50 -9.66 2.31 19.12
C ASP A 50 -8.19 2.65 19.44
N ARG A 51 -7.89 2.90 20.72
CA ARG A 51 -6.64 3.55 21.16
C ARG A 51 -5.45 2.59 21.03
N TYR A 52 -4.75 2.62 19.91
CA TYR A 52 -3.34 2.16 19.88
C TYR A 52 -2.47 3.22 20.55
N GLY A 53 -1.55 2.81 21.42
CA GLY A 53 -0.58 3.71 22.03
C GLY A 53 0.32 4.32 20.95
N THR A 54 0.54 5.64 20.99
CA THR A 54 1.47 6.33 20.09
C THR A 54 2.80 6.61 20.81
N MET A 55 3.88 6.64 20.04
CA MET A 55 5.23 6.92 20.50
C MET A 55 5.68 8.27 19.94
N ASP A 56 6.29 9.12 20.77
CA ASP A 56 6.90 10.35 20.26
C ASP A 56 8.15 10.07 19.43
N LEU A 57 8.51 11.05 18.62
CA LEU A 57 9.62 10.96 17.67
C LEU A 57 10.94 10.62 18.38
N ASP A 58 11.23 11.27 19.50
CA ASP A 58 12.49 11.06 20.22
C ASP A 58 12.57 9.64 20.79
N ALA A 59 11.48 9.10 21.33
CA ALA A 59 11.44 7.71 21.75
C ALA A 59 11.64 6.76 20.56
N ILE A 60 11.01 7.00 19.41
CA ILE A 60 11.21 6.17 18.20
C ILE A 60 12.68 6.19 17.79
N LYS A 61 13.30 7.37 17.75
CA LYS A 61 14.73 7.55 17.41
C LYS A 61 15.66 6.86 18.41
N ALA A 62 15.28 6.80 19.68
CA ALA A 62 16.08 6.19 20.74
C ALA A 62 16.11 4.65 20.71
N LEU A 63 15.30 3.99 19.88
CA LEU A 63 15.33 2.54 19.74
C LEU A 63 16.71 2.05 19.23
N PRO A 64 17.32 1.03 19.85
CA PRO A 64 18.68 0.57 19.55
C PRO A 64 18.76 -0.29 18.28
N VAL A 65 18.13 0.15 17.19
CA VAL A 65 18.08 -0.61 15.91
C VAL A 65 19.48 -0.78 15.30
N ALA A 66 20.36 0.17 15.52
CA ALA A 66 21.75 0.11 15.06
C ALA A 66 22.52 -1.08 15.67
N ASP A 67 22.15 -1.52 16.88
CA ASP A 67 22.86 -2.55 17.65
C ASP A 67 22.46 -3.96 17.24
N VAL A 68 21.25 -4.14 16.69
CA VAL A 68 20.73 -5.45 16.26
C VAL A 68 20.86 -5.68 14.75
N THR A 69 21.33 -4.68 14.01
CA THR A 69 21.48 -4.74 12.55
C THR A 69 22.92 -5.01 12.13
N ALA A 70 23.09 -5.76 11.04
CA ALA A 70 24.38 -6.03 10.44
C ALA A 70 25.11 -4.72 10.05
N LYS A 71 26.41 -4.84 9.75
CA LYS A 71 27.22 -3.71 9.25
C LYS A 71 26.65 -3.11 7.95
N ASP A 72 26.21 -3.99 7.05
CA ASP A 72 25.54 -3.66 5.80
C ASP A 72 24.09 -4.18 5.89
N ALA A 73 23.12 -3.26 5.85
CA ALA A 73 21.71 -3.61 6.06
C ALA A 73 20.75 -2.66 5.31
N HIS A 74 19.53 -3.14 5.09
CA HIS A 74 18.41 -2.36 4.56
C HIS A 74 17.36 -2.08 5.64
N LEU A 75 16.70 -0.94 5.52
CA LEU A 75 15.57 -0.56 6.34
C LEU A 75 14.41 -0.09 5.47
N TYR A 76 13.25 -0.70 5.65
CA TYR A 76 11.97 -0.32 5.09
C TYR A 76 11.13 0.28 6.21
N LEU A 77 10.90 1.59 6.17
CA LEU A 77 10.21 2.34 7.23
C LEU A 77 8.89 2.90 6.71
N TRP A 78 7.78 2.42 7.26
CA TRP A 78 6.47 3.02 7.00
C TRP A 78 6.37 4.38 7.67
N VAL A 79 5.98 5.39 6.90
CA VAL A 79 5.88 6.78 7.37
C VAL A 79 4.59 7.41 6.86
N PRO A 80 3.78 8.06 7.71
CA PRO A 80 2.64 8.84 7.23
C PRO A 80 3.11 9.99 6.32
N ASN A 81 2.33 10.34 5.29
CA ASN A 81 2.71 11.43 4.36
C ASN A 81 3.07 12.75 5.06
N ALA A 82 2.44 13.05 6.20
CA ALA A 82 2.66 14.28 6.94
C ALA A 82 3.94 14.28 7.80
N LEU A 83 4.60 13.13 7.96
CA LEU A 83 5.75 12.93 8.86
C LEU A 83 7.01 12.50 8.10
N LEU A 84 7.10 12.86 6.81
CA LEU A 84 8.20 12.42 5.94
C LEU A 84 9.58 12.87 6.45
N LEU A 85 9.69 14.09 6.99
CA LEU A 85 10.96 14.62 7.50
C LEU A 85 11.37 13.88 8.78
N GLU A 86 10.42 13.66 9.68
CA GLU A 86 10.59 12.87 10.89
C GLU A 86 10.97 11.42 10.58
N GLY A 87 10.40 10.85 9.53
CA GLY A 87 10.79 9.53 9.01
C GLY A 87 12.25 9.48 8.55
N ILE A 88 12.74 10.54 7.88
CA ILE A 88 14.14 10.66 7.48
C ILE A 88 15.04 10.79 8.72
N ASP A 89 14.62 11.56 9.73
CA ASP A 89 15.35 11.70 11.00
C ASP A 89 15.47 10.36 11.74
N VAL A 90 14.43 9.52 11.69
CA VAL A 90 14.46 8.16 12.25
C VAL A 90 15.42 7.25 11.50
N LEU A 91 15.41 7.26 10.16
CA LEU A 91 16.40 6.51 9.38
C LEU A 91 17.83 6.87 9.82
N GLN A 92 18.13 8.18 9.89
CA GLN A 92 19.44 8.68 10.27
C GLN A 92 19.82 8.30 11.70
N ALA A 93 18.89 8.44 12.66
CA ALA A 93 19.13 8.07 14.06
C ALA A 93 19.45 6.59 14.22
N TRP A 94 18.82 5.72 13.43
CA TRP A 94 19.10 4.28 13.42
C TRP A 94 20.33 3.88 12.58
N GLY A 95 21.04 4.85 12.00
CA GLY A 95 22.27 4.63 11.23
C GLY A 95 22.07 4.30 9.74
N PHE A 96 20.89 4.58 9.18
CA PHE A 96 20.56 4.36 7.78
C PHE A 96 20.52 5.67 7.00
N ARG A 97 21.14 5.67 5.82
CA ARG A 97 21.02 6.76 4.85
C ARG A 97 19.79 6.53 3.98
N TYR A 98 18.92 7.53 3.85
CA TYR A 98 17.82 7.48 2.87
C TYR A 98 18.36 7.33 1.44
N VAL A 99 17.76 6.42 0.66
CA VAL A 99 18.13 6.16 -0.74
C VAL A 99 16.96 6.39 -1.68
N SER A 100 15.80 5.83 -1.38
CA SER A 100 14.58 5.92 -2.20
C SER A 100 13.35 5.58 -1.36
N ASN A 101 12.18 5.48 -1.97
CA ASN A 101 10.95 5.04 -1.32
C ASN A 101 10.13 4.12 -2.24
N VAL A 102 9.30 3.28 -1.63
CA VAL A 102 8.22 2.55 -2.28
C VAL A 102 6.90 3.21 -1.87
N ILE A 103 6.00 3.45 -2.81
CA ILE A 103 4.69 4.05 -2.53
C ILE A 103 3.62 2.97 -2.53
N TRP A 104 2.87 2.85 -1.44
CA TRP A 104 1.60 2.14 -1.46
C TRP A 104 0.49 3.05 -1.94
N ALA A 105 0.02 2.83 -3.17
CA ALA A 105 -1.17 3.46 -3.71
C ALA A 105 -2.42 2.64 -3.35
N LYS A 106 -3.28 3.23 -2.52
CA LYS A 106 -4.54 2.61 -2.08
C LYS A 106 -5.55 2.72 -3.20
N ARG A 107 -6.00 1.57 -3.70
CA ARG A 107 -6.95 1.49 -4.81
C ARG A 107 -8.35 1.11 -4.35
N ARG A 108 -9.35 1.55 -5.11
CA ARG A 108 -10.73 1.05 -5.09
C ARG A 108 -10.83 -0.22 -5.94
N LYS A 109 -12.02 -0.84 -5.94
CA LYS A 109 -12.32 -2.02 -6.78
C LYS A 109 -12.11 -1.75 -8.28
N ASP A 110 -12.43 -0.54 -8.71
CA ASP A 110 -12.28 -0.06 -10.09
C ASP A 110 -10.83 0.34 -10.47
N GLY A 111 -9.88 0.18 -9.55
CA GLY A 111 -8.47 0.57 -9.72
C GLY A 111 -8.21 2.05 -9.46
N GLY A 112 -9.23 2.85 -9.15
CA GLY A 112 -9.08 4.28 -8.89
C GLY A 112 -8.47 4.57 -7.53
N PRO A 113 -7.95 5.78 -7.29
CA PRO A 113 -7.44 6.15 -5.96
C PRO A 113 -8.54 6.06 -4.88
N ASP A 114 -8.18 5.55 -3.70
CA ASP A 114 -9.08 5.44 -2.55
C ASP A 114 -9.42 6.81 -1.96
N GLY A 115 -10.47 7.47 -2.47
CA GLY A 115 -10.89 8.82 -2.08
C GLY A 115 -11.36 8.97 -0.62
N ARG A 116 -11.29 7.91 0.19
CA ARG A 116 -11.73 7.88 1.59
C ARG A 116 -10.65 8.27 2.59
N GLY A 117 -9.40 8.48 2.13
CA GLY A 117 -8.30 8.93 2.97
C GLY A 117 -8.62 10.21 3.74
N VAL A 118 -8.17 10.30 4.99
CA VAL A 118 -8.22 11.54 5.77
C VAL A 118 -6.87 12.27 5.65
N GLY A 119 -6.91 13.59 5.57
CA GLY A 119 -5.73 14.45 5.53
C GLY A 119 -6.14 15.92 5.63
N PHE A 120 -5.22 16.78 6.05
CA PHE A 120 -5.51 18.20 6.30
C PHE A 120 -5.63 19.02 5.01
N TYR A 121 -4.76 18.75 4.03
CA TYR A 121 -4.71 19.47 2.76
C TYR A 121 -5.22 18.63 1.58
N PHE A 122 -4.83 17.36 1.53
CA PHE A 122 -5.24 16.42 0.48
C PHE A 122 -5.81 15.14 1.07
N ARG A 123 -6.61 14.42 0.28
CA ARG A 123 -7.07 13.08 0.62
C ARG A 123 -5.89 12.11 0.47
N ASN A 124 -5.46 11.52 1.59
CA ASN A 124 -4.36 10.56 1.60
C ASN A 124 -4.75 9.22 0.95
N VAL A 125 -4.43 9.08 -0.33
CA VAL A 125 -4.63 7.85 -1.10
C VAL A 125 -3.35 7.03 -1.26
N THR A 126 -2.25 7.52 -0.71
CA THR A 126 -0.93 6.89 -0.71
C THR A 126 -0.35 6.79 0.70
N GLU A 127 0.54 5.85 0.93
CA GLU A 127 1.46 5.82 2.08
C GLU A 127 2.86 5.41 1.61
N PRO A 128 3.92 6.14 1.98
CA PRO A 128 5.29 5.79 1.64
C PRO A 128 5.91 4.77 2.60
N ILE A 129 6.76 3.92 2.06
CA ILE A 129 7.78 3.12 2.74
C ILE A 129 9.12 3.74 2.36
N LEU A 130 9.79 4.42 3.29
CA LEU A 130 11.13 4.92 3.06
C LEU A 130 12.11 3.75 3.03
N PHE A 131 13.04 3.77 2.07
CA PHE A 131 14.10 2.78 1.93
C PHE A 131 15.44 3.41 2.30
N GLY A 132 16.02 2.91 3.39
CA GLY A 132 17.32 3.29 3.93
C GLY A 132 18.36 2.20 3.77
N VAL A 133 19.62 2.59 3.63
CA VAL A 133 20.78 1.68 3.56
C VAL A 133 21.80 2.05 4.64
N LYS A 134 22.21 1.07 5.42
CA LYS A 134 23.36 1.12 6.33
C LYS A 134 24.56 0.48 5.62
N GLY A 135 25.73 1.11 5.71
CA GLY A 135 26.94 0.69 5.00
C GLY A 135 26.82 0.87 3.48
N SER A 136 27.28 -0.12 2.70
CA SER A 136 27.34 -0.05 1.23
C SER A 136 26.55 -1.16 0.50
N MET A 137 25.46 -1.62 1.12
CA MET A 137 24.65 -2.70 0.56
C MET A 137 23.89 -2.28 -0.71
N ARG A 138 23.96 -3.09 -1.77
CA ARG A 138 23.02 -3.01 -2.89
C ARG A 138 21.87 -4.01 -2.69
N THR A 139 20.71 -3.67 -3.22
CA THR A 139 19.59 -4.60 -3.37
C THR A 139 19.96 -5.82 -4.23
N LEU A 140 19.24 -6.92 -4.01
CA LEU A 140 19.31 -8.12 -4.84
C LEU A 140 18.87 -7.81 -6.27
N ALA A 141 19.21 -8.71 -7.21
CA ALA A 141 18.96 -8.51 -8.63
C ALA A 141 17.49 -8.18 -9.00
N PRO A 142 16.46 -8.81 -8.39
CA PRO A 142 15.05 -8.51 -8.70
C PRO A 142 14.63 -7.07 -8.48
N ALA A 143 15.31 -6.33 -7.59
CA ALA A 143 14.98 -4.93 -7.33
C ALA A 143 15.17 -4.02 -8.56
N ARG A 144 16.01 -4.41 -9.52
CA ARG A 144 16.30 -3.61 -10.73
C ARG A 144 15.13 -3.55 -11.71
N SER A 145 14.25 -4.54 -11.67
CA SER A 145 13.02 -4.61 -12.47
C SER A 145 11.76 -4.38 -11.65
N THR A 146 11.90 -4.23 -10.33
CA THR A 146 10.77 -3.98 -9.44
C THR A 146 10.47 -2.49 -9.42
N VAL A 147 9.24 -2.13 -9.79
CA VAL A 147 8.77 -0.74 -9.68
C VAL A 147 8.58 -0.37 -8.22
N ASN A 148 8.79 0.90 -7.87
CA ASN A 148 8.70 1.38 -6.51
C ASN A 148 7.26 1.71 -6.09
N MET A 149 6.30 0.87 -6.47
CA MET A 149 4.89 1.08 -6.15
C MET A 149 4.17 -0.24 -5.86
N LEU A 150 3.40 -0.24 -4.77
CA LEU A 150 2.44 -1.29 -4.42
C LEU A 150 1.03 -0.75 -4.65
N GLU A 151 0.23 -1.44 -5.44
CA GLU A 151 -1.16 -1.04 -5.71
C GLU A 151 -2.12 -2.10 -5.21
N THR A 152 -2.79 -1.82 -4.09
CA THR A 152 -3.70 -2.80 -3.47
C THR A 152 -4.94 -2.12 -2.95
N ARG A 153 -6.02 -2.91 -2.80
CA ARG A 153 -7.23 -2.43 -2.16
C ARG A 153 -7.01 -2.28 -0.67
N LYS A 154 -7.45 -1.15 -0.11
CA LYS A 154 -7.37 -0.89 1.33
C LYS A 154 -8.13 -1.97 2.11
N ARG A 155 -7.46 -2.56 3.10
CA ARG A 155 -8.02 -3.54 4.04
C ARG A 155 -8.51 -2.83 5.32
N GLU A 156 -8.68 -3.55 6.43
CA GLU A 156 -9.09 -2.95 7.70
C GLU A 156 -8.16 -1.80 8.15
N HIS A 157 -8.66 -0.95 9.05
CA HIS A 157 -7.99 0.30 9.38
C HIS A 157 -6.55 0.05 9.83
N SER A 158 -5.61 0.79 9.24
CA SER A 158 -4.18 0.72 9.55
C SER A 158 -3.46 -0.60 9.18
N ARG A 159 -4.10 -1.56 8.49
CA ARG A 159 -3.41 -2.75 8.00
C ARG A 159 -2.64 -2.45 6.71
N LYS A 160 -1.34 -2.72 6.73
CA LYS A 160 -0.41 -2.60 5.60
C LYS A 160 -0.59 -3.77 4.60
N PRO A 161 -0.22 -3.62 3.31
CA PRO A 161 -0.39 -4.67 2.32
C PRO A 161 0.57 -5.84 2.55
N ASP A 162 0.08 -7.08 2.57
CA ASP A 162 0.92 -8.29 2.70
C ASP A 162 1.90 -8.42 1.51
N GLU A 163 1.59 -7.80 0.37
CA GLU A 163 2.44 -7.73 -0.83
C GLU A 163 3.82 -7.10 -0.54
N GLN A 164 3.95 -6.32 0.55
CA GLN A 164 5.22 -5.77 1.00
C GLN A 164 6.27 -6.87 1.29
N TYR A 165 5.86 -8.01 1.83
CA TYR A 165 6.80 -9.07 2.23
C TYR A 165 7.49 -9.68 1.01
N GLY A 166 6.72 -10.04 -0.02
CA GLY A 166 7.29 -10.59 -1.27
C GLY A 166 8.19 -9.59 -2.00
N LEU A 167 7.84 -8.29 -1.98
CA LEU A 167 8.71 -7.24 -2.50
C LEU A 167 10.03 -7.20 -1.71
N ILE A 168 9.98 -7.18 -0.39
CA ILE A 168 11.18 -7.06 0.45
C ILE A 168 12.06 -8.31 0.33
N GLU A 169 11.49 -9.50 0.47
CA GLU A 169 12.19 -10.79 0.41
C GLU A 169 12.86 -11.04 -0.96
N SER A 170 12.27 -10.54 -2.05
CA SER A 170 12.88 -10.63 -3.38
C SER A 170 13.99 -9.60 -3.61
N CYS A 171 13.91 -8.44 -2.96
CA CYS A 171 14.81 -7.31 -3.19
C CYS A 171 15.94 -7.19 -2.17
N SER A 172 15.83 -7.81 -0.99
CA SER A 172 16.76 -7.66 0.13
C SER A 172 17.04 -8.99 0.81
N PRO A 173 18.28 -9.23 1.28
CA PRO A 173 18.61 -10.47 1.96
C PRO A 173 18.16 -10.47 3.42
N GLY A 174 17.81 -11.65 3.94
CA GLY A 174 17.67 -11.88 5.38
C GLY A 174 19.03 -12.02 6.09
N PRO A 175 19.04 -12.23 7.43
CA PRO A 175 17.87 -12.41 8.29
C PRO A 175 17.01 -11.15 8.41
N TYR A 176 15.70 -11.35 8.63
CA TYR A 176 14.68 -10.31 8.62
C TYR A 176 14.11 -10.01 10.02
N LEU A 177 13.93 -8.72 10.32
CA LEU A 177 13.25 -8.22 11.52
C LEU A 177 12.04 -7.38 11.12
N GLU A 178 10.87 -7.68 11.69
CA GLU A 178 9.69 -6.81 11.65
C GLU A 178 9.47 -6.16 13.02
N MET A 179 9.56 -4.82 13.07
CA MET A 179 9.32 -4.01 14.25
C MET A 179 7.90 -3.43 14.24
N PHE A 180 7.29 -3.40 15.43
CA PHE A 180 5.89 -3.08 15.65
C PHE A 180 4.95 -4.04 14.92
N ALA A 181 5.37 -5.30 14.80
CA ALA A 181 4.60 -6.36 14.17
C ALA A 181 3.29 -6.61 14.94
N ARG A 182 2.20 -6.83 14.18
CA ARG A 182 0.90 -7.24 14.74
C ARG A 182 0.62 -8.74 14.61
N TYR A 183 1.36 -9.40 13.73
CA TYR A 183 1.21 -10.82 13.45
C TYR A 183 2.59 -11.41 13.18
N PRO A 184 2.86 -12.66 13.60
CA PRO A 184 4.07 -13.35 13.20
C PRO A 184 4.06 -13.64 11.70
N ARG A 185 5.23 -13.52 11.07
CA ARG A 185 5.46 -13.87 9.66
C ARG A 185 6.52 -14.97 9.58
N PRO A 186 6.25 -16.12 8.94
CA PRO A 186 7.26 -17.17 8.78
C PRO A 186 8.53 -16.63 8.14
N GLY A 187 9.68 -16.95 8.73
CA GLY A 187 11.00 -16.46 8.28
C GLY A 187 11.40 -15.07 8.78
N TRP A 188 10.53 -14.39 9.55
CA TRP A 188 10.81 -13.08 10.15
C TRP A 188 10.86 -13.17 11.66
N SER A 189 11.81 -12.46 12.27
CA SER A 189 11.76 -12.17 13.70
C SER A 189 10.77 -11.03 13.92
N ALA A 190 9.74 -11.24 14.74
CA ALA A 190 8.71 -10.25 15.03
C ALA A 190 9.00 -9.58 16.39
N TRP A 191 8.83 -8.27 16.45
CA TRP A 191 8.92 -7.48 17.67
C TRP A 191 7.75 -6.50 17.73
N GLY A 192 6.92 -6.57 18.78
CA GLY A 192 5.76 -5.71 18.95
C GLY A 192 4.87 -6.18 20.10
N ASN A 193 4.09 -5.26 20.68
CA ASN A 193 3.21 -5.56 21.83
C ASN A 193 2.06 -6.53 21.49
N GLU A 194 1.79 -6.75 20.20
CA GLU A 194 0.78 -7.69 19.67
C GLU A 194 1.43 -8.84 18.89
N ALA A 195 2.77 -9.02 18.99
CA ALA A 195 3.49 -10.00 18.17
C ALA A 195 3.43 -11.44 18.71
N ASP A 196 2.87 -11.64 19.90
CA ASP A 196 2.69 -12.97 20.49
C ASP A 196 1.56 -13.72 19.77
N ALA A 197 1.76 -15.01 19.50
CA ALA A 197 0.82 -15.85 18.76
C ALA A 197 -0.52 -16.04 19.50
N ASP A 198 -0.51 -15.85 20.82
CA ASP A 198 -1.67 -16.01 21.70
C ASP A 198 -2.49 -14.72 21.91
N ILE A 199 -2.05 -13.59 21.36
CA ILE A 199 -2.75 -12.31 21.46
C ILE A 199 -3.64 -12.12 20.24
N GLU A 200 -4.96 -12.06 20.44
CA GLU A 200 -5.90 -11.67 19.39
C GLU A 200 -5.68 -10.17 19.05
N PRO A 201 -5.21 -9.83 17.84
CA PRO A 201 -4.88 -8.46 17.50
C PRO A 201 -6.15 -7.63 17.36
N LYS A 202 -6.08 -6.37 17.78
CA LYS A 202 -7.20 -5.45 17.70
C LYS A 202 -7.45 -5.08 16.23
N GLY A 203 -8.73 -5.00 15.84
CA GLY A 203 -9.16 -4.60 14.49
C GLY A 203 -10.26 -5.51 13.95
N GLN A 204 -11.52 -5.21 14.28
CA GLN A 204 -12.66 -5.96 13.74
C GLN A 204 -12.74 -5.82 12.21
N SER A 205 -12.74 -6.95 11.50
CA SER A 205 -12.92 -6.98 10.06
C SER A 205 -14.38 -6.68 9.71
N HIS A 206 -14.63 -5.54 9.07
CA HIS A 206 -15.95 -5.23 8.50
C HIS A 206 -15.99 -5.66 7.03
N LYS A 207 -17.13 -6.18 6.55
CA LYS A 207 -17.34 -6.67 5.16
C LYS A 207 -16.87 -5.71 4.04
N GLY A 208 -16.78 -4.40 4.31
CA GLY A 208 -16.29 -3.39 3.37
C GLY A 208 -14.76 -3.28 3.23
N TYR A 209 -13.98 -4.01 4.03
CA TYR A 209 -12.52 -3.88 4.16
C TYR A 209 -11.77 -5.22 4.00
N ALA A 210 -12.37 -6.23 3.38
CA ALA A 210 -11.78 -7.56 3.25
C ALA A 210 -10.50 -7.65 2.37
N GLY A 211 -10.06 -6.54 1.75
CA GLY A 211 -9.10 -6.62 0.63
C GLY A 211 -9.71 -7.32 -0.58
N GLY A 212 -8.98 -7.41 -1.69
CA GLY A 212 -9.45 -8.11 -2.90
C GLY A 212 -8.76 -7.64 -4.17
N ALA A 213 -9.04 -8.30 -5.28
CA ALA A 213 -8.49 -7.93 -6.58
C ALA A 213 -8.97 -6.55 -7.05
N ILE A 214 -8.10 -5.85 -7.78
CA ILE A 214 -8.45 -4.69 -8.60
C ILE A 214 -9.02 -5.24 -9.92
N GLU A 215 -10.21 -4.81 -10.29
CA GLU A 215 -10.86 -5.31 -11.49
C GLU A 215 -10.38 -4.53 -12.73
N SER A 216 -9.98 -5.27 -13.77
CA SER A 216 -9.66 -4.69 -15.08
C SER A 216 -10.90 -4.06 -15.70
N PHE A 217 -12.04 -4.75 -15.62
CA PHE A 217 -13.36 -4.27 -16.02
C PHE A 217 -14.32 -4.37 -14.82
N PRO A 218 -14.49 -3.30 -14.02
CA PRO A 218 -15.37 -3.35 -12.87
C PRO A 218 -16.84 -3.45 -13.30
N SER A 219 -17.61 -4.32 -12.65
CA SER A 219 -19.06 -4.37 -12.86
C SER A 219 -19.72 -3.11 -12.30
N LEU A 220 -20.63 -2.52 -13.07
CA LEU A 220 -21.40 -1.34 -12.69
C LEU A 220 -22.83 -1.77 -12.38
N ALA A 221 -23.40 -1.24 -11.31
CA ALA A 221 -24.82 -1.45 -11.03
C ALA A 221 -25.68 -0.89 -12.18
N PRO A 222 -26.92 -1.40 -12.38
CA PRO A 222 -27.84 -0.83 -13.34
C PRO A 222 -27.99 0.69 -13.12
N ASN A 223 -27.73 1.48 -14.16
CA ASN A 223 -27.75 2.96 -14.15
C ASN A 223 -26.62 3.66 -13.38
N GLU A 224 -25.62 2.94 -12.85
CA GLU A 224 -24.44 3.56 -12.26
C GLU A 224 -23.62 4.29 -13.32
N ARG A 225 -23.29 5.55 -13.05
CA ARG A 225 -22.43 6.36 -13.92
C ARG A 225 -20.96 6.10 -13.57
N MET A 226 -20.15 5.84 -14.60
CA MET A 226 -18.69 5.78 -14.42
C MET A 226 -18.16 7.14 -13.96
N SER A 227 -17.24 7.11 -13.00
CA SER A 227 -16.44 8.30 -12.71
C SER A 227 -15.62 8.71 -13.95
N PRO A 228 -15.32 10.00 -14.15
CA PRO A 228 -14.48 10.45 -15.27
C PRO A 228 -13.16 9.67 -15.37
N TRP A 229 -12.50 9.47 -14.22
CA TRP A 229 -11.28 8.69 -14.12
C TRP A 229 -11.44 7.25 -14.63
N LEU A 230 -12.53 6.57 -14.24
CA LEU A 230 -12.78 5.19 -14.66
C LEU A 230 -13.09 5.12 -16.16
N ALA A 231 -13.88 6.07 -16.68
CA ALA A 231 -14.17 6.15 -18.10
C ALA A 231 -12.90 6.40 -18.93
N ASP A 232 -12.02 7.32 -18.50
CA ASP A 232 -10.74 7.59 -19.16
C ASP A 232 -9.81 6.37 -19.12
N ARG A 233 -9.73 5.67 -17.97
CA ARG A 233 -8.95 4.43 -17.84
C ARG A 233 -9.45 3.35 -18.80
N LEU A 234 -10.75 3.08 -18.79
CA LEU A 234 -11.35 2.03 -19.63
C LEU A 234 -11.28 2.37 -21.11
N ALA A 235 -11.44 3.65 -21.47
CA ALA A 235 -11.28 4.10 -22.85
C ALA A 235 -9.89 3.76 -23.40
N ARG A 236 -8.82 3.98 -22.62
CA ARG A 236 -7.45 3.61 -23.02
C ARG A 236 -7.24 2.11 -23.13
N ILE A 237 -7.68 1.33 -22.13
CA ILE A 237 -7.53 -0.14 -22.16
C ILE A 237 -8.25 -0.72 -23.37
N LEU A 238 -9.49 -0.28 -23.62
CA LEU A 238 -10.28 -0.76 -24.76
C LEU A 238 -9.66 -0.30 -26.09
N ALA A 239 -9.08 0.90 -26.14
CA ALA A 239 -8.37 1.40 -27.32
C ALA A 239 -7.16 0.53 -27.67
N GLU A 240 -6.30 0.24 -26.68
CA GLU A 240 -5.11 -0.61 -26.87
C GLU A 240 -5.48 -1.99 -27.41
N GLU A 241 -6.46 -2.65 -26.80
CA GLU A 241 -6.95 -3.96 -27.26
C GLU A 241 -7.61 -3.88 -28.65
N TYR A 242 -8.34 -2.80 -28.93
CA TYR A 242 -8.96 -2.57 -30.24
C TYR A 242 -7.91 -2.38 -31.34
N GLU A 243 -6.87 -1.60 -31.07
CA GLU A 243 -5.75 -1.36 -31.98
C GLU A 243 -4.91 -2.62 -32.18
N ALA A 244 -4.80 -3.48 -31.15
CA ALA A 244 -4.23 -4.82 -31.23
C ALA A 244 -5.09 -5.82 -32.04
N GLY A 245 -6.29 -5.41 -32.47
CA GLY A 245 -7.13 -6.14 -33.42
C GLY A 245 -8.47 -6.63 -32.88
N ALA A 246 -8.72 -6.55 -31.56
CA ALA A 246 -9.96 -7.03 -30.96
C ALA A 246 -11.19 -6.30 -31.50
N SER A 247 -12.25 -7.01 -31.88
CA SER A 247 -13.50 -6.39 -32.35
C SER A 247 -14.30 -5.77 -31.21
N VAL A 248 -15.19 -4.81 -31.52
CA VAL A 248 -16.12 -4.22 -30.53
C VAL A 248 -16.94 -5.29 -29.80
N GLN A 249 -17.30 -6.38 -30.49
CA GLN A 249 -18.02 -7.49 -29.87
C GLN A 249 -17.16 -8.23 -28.84
N GLN A 250 -15.93 -8.60 -29.21
CA GLN A 250 -15.00 -9.26 -28.29
C GLN A 250 -14.71 -8.40 -27.06
N LEU A 251 -14.57 -7.09 -27.25
CA LEU A 251 -14.39 -6.14 -26.14
C LEU A 251 -15.63 -6.05 -25.24
N ALA A 252 -16.84 -6.08 -25.81
CA ALA A 252 -18.09 -6.12 -25.05
C ALA A 252 -18.21 -7.42 -24.23
N ASP A 253 -17.87 -8.56 -24.84
CA ASP A 253 -17.91 -9.86 -24.20
C ASP A 253 -16.87 -9.97 -23.06
N GLN A 254 -15.64 -9.49 -23.30
CA GLN A 254 -14.55 -9.48 -22.31
C GLN A 254 -14.80 -8.53 -21.14
N SER A 255 -15.34 -7.34 -21.41
CA SER A 255 -15.60 -6.33 -20.38
C SER A 255 -16.94 -6.53 -19.66
N GLY A 256 -17.87 -7.29 -20.23
CA GLY A 256 -19.24 -7.41 -19.77
C GLY A 256 -20.08 -6.14 -19.98
N TYR A 257 -19.58 -5.14 -20.72
CA TYR A 257 -20.31 -3.92 -21.03
C TYR A 257 -21.11 -4.04 -22.33
N SER A 258 -22.20 -3.28 -22.44
CA SER A 258 -22.97 -3.23 -23.69
C SER A 258 -22.13 -2.67 -24.84
N ILE A 259 -22.41 -3.13 -26.07
CA ILE A 259 -21.76 -2.65 -27.30
C ILE A 259 -21.80 -1.11 -27.39
N GLN A 260 -22.91 -0.49 -27.00
CA GLN A 260 -23.06 0.96 -27.01
C GLN A 260 -22.07 1.64 -26.05
N ARG A 261 -21.86 1.06 -24.87
CA ARG A 261 -20.90 1.59 -23.88
C ARG A 261 -19.46 1.43 -24.36
N VAL A 262 -19.10 0.27 -24.91
CA VAL A 262 -17.78 0.05 -25.50
C VAL A 262 -17.50 1.07 -26.61
N ARG A 263 -18.47 1.29 -27.52
CA ARG A 263 -18.35 2.31 -28.56
C ARG A 263 -18.16 3.72 -28.01
N GLY A 264 -18.94 4.10 -27.00
CA GLY A 264 -18.79 5.42 -26.37
C GLY A 264 -17.43 5.61 -25.69
N LEU A 265 -16.84 4.54 -25.15
CA LEU A 265 -15.50 4.58 -24.58
C LEU A 265 -14.40 4.65 -25.64
N LEU A 266 -14.53 3.93 -26.76
CA LEU A 266 -13.59 4.02 -27.89
C LEU A 266 -13.66 5.38 -28.59
N ASP A 267 -14.85 5.96 -28.71
CA ASP A 267 -15.02 7.32 -29.22
C ASP A 267 -14.33 8.34 -28.30
N LYS A 268 -14.50 8.17 -26.99
CA LYS A 268 -13.83 8.99 -25.97
C LYS A 268 -12.30 8.88 -25.97
N SER A 269 -11.72 7.74 -26.37
CA SER A 269 -10.27 7.61 -26.55
C SER A 269 -9.75 8.23 -27.86
N GLY A 270 -10.65 8.63 -28.77
CA GLY A 270 -10.29 9.20 -30.08
C GLY A 270 -9.86 8.16 -31.11
N VAL A 271 -10.12 6.86 -30.88
CA VAL A 271 -9.76 5.80 -31.82
C VAL A 271 -10.73 5.80 -33.01
N GLU A 272 -10.19 5.77 -34.23
CA GLU A 272 -11.01 5.60 -35.42
C GLU A 272 -11.62 4.19 -35.48
N LEU A 273 -12.95 4.10 -35.38
CA LEU A 273 -13.64 2.83 -35.45
C LEU A 273 -13.56 2.24 -36.86
N ARG A 274 -13.02 1.02 -36.96
CA ARG A 274 -13.03 0.20 -38.18
C ARG A 274 -14.46 0.08 -38.71
N ARG A 275 -14.61 0.25 -40.03
CA ARG A 275 -15.91 0.12 -40.71
C ARG A 275 -16.52 -1.23 -40.40
N ARG A 276 -17.83 -1.24 -40.10
CA ARG A 276 -18.58 -2.48 -39.84
C ARG A 276 -18.46 -3.37 -41.07
N GLY A 277 -17.77 -4.51 -40.94
CA GLY A 277 -17.68 -5.48 -42.02
C GLY A 277 -19.09 -5.87 -42.46
N ARG A 278 -19.40 -5.68 -43.75
CA ARG A 278 -20.63 -6.23 -44.35
C ARG A 278 -20.57 -7.75 -44.14
N PRO A 279 -21.64 -8.40 -43.64
CA PRO A 279 -21.66 -9.86 -43.60
C PRO A 279 -21.34 -10.38 -45.00
N ARG A 280 -20.40 -11.33 -45.10
CA ARG A 280 -20.12 -12.03 -46.34
C ARG A 280 -21.45 -12.61 -46.82
N LYS A 281 -21.93 -12.19 -47.99
CA LYS A 281 -23.03 -12.90 -48.65
C LYS A 281 -22.51 -14.29 -48.97
N ASP A 282 -23.14 -15.31 -48.41
CA ASP A 282 -22.95 -16.67 -48.90
C ASP A 282 -23.21 -16.66 -50.40
N ALA A 283 -22.23 -17.15 -51.16
CA ALA A 283 -22.38 -17.31 -52.60
C ALA A 283 -23.50 -18.35 -52.85
N PRO A 284 -24.43 -18.10 -53.78
CA PRO A 284 -25.45 -19.08 -54.10
C PRO A 284 -24.77 -20.34 -54.62
N THR A 285 -25.13 -21.48 -54.04
CA THR A 285 -24.77 -22.81 -54.51
C THR A 285 -25.39 -22.97 -55.90
N GLY A 286 -24.56 -22.81 -56.94
CA GLY A 286 -24.94 -23.10 -58.32
C GLY A 286 -24.99 -24.60 -58.54
N ALA A 287 -26.13 -25.05 -59.08
CA ALA A 287 -26.38 -26.39 -59.59
C ALA A 287 -25.53 -26.71 -60.83
#